data_AF-A0A0K2H3W0-F1
#
_entry.id   AF-A0A0K2H3W0-F1
#
_cell.length_a   1.000
_cell.length_b   1.000
_cell.length_c   1.000
_cell.angle_alpha   90.00
_cell.angle_beta   90.00
_cell.angle_gamma   90.00
#
_symmetry.space_group_name_H-M   'P 1'
#
loop_
_entity.id
_entity.type
_entity.pdbx_description
1 polymer ?
#
loop_
_entity_poly.entity_id
_entity_poly.type
_entity_poly.pdbx_seq_one_letter_code
_entity_poly.pdbx_strand_id
1 'polypeptide(L)'
;MTKAGPAANRADLSGVVDTGGVAGGATGGVAGERKQARRIEFVDQRAAVVLYVADSDVEPTRECVETVEAIAEATGRVAVGLFGGGRFAELWRSAIPGRIPMGELDQRMGRTLVLLSDGPPRAVARPGALRRRQAIHSQLAAERSRRAGMAERSRAHVRADFERMVVQVLESVAEGSPRDEAELHRAGARAAAELSRWCGQQGVGAVEMEAPFPAPPVKANMLAEAVVAVMVLAAAAGVSRLLSAPLSWLGLSGVWVQVATVLVGVGFAALAVVATLRRNARQRRGQWVATYLARLRREWLHLAEGAVHARDPAGHRGWRVAQLAEHAN
;
A
#
# COMPACT_ATOMS: atom_id res chain seq x y z
N MET A 1 9.83 -47.97 -32.95
CA MET A 1 11.07 -47.18 -33.16
C MET A 1 10.61 -45.78 -33.53
N THR A 2 10.85 -44.71 -32.78
CA THR A 2 12.12 -44.09 -32.31
C THR A 2 11.87 -43.37 -30.96
N LYS A 3 12.50 -43.79 -29.85
CA LYS A 3 13.72 -43.22 -29.21
C LYS A 3 13.70 -41.69 -28.93
N ALA A 4 13.29 -41.34 -27.71
CA ALA A 4 13.89 -40.30 -26.86
C ALA A 4 13.97 -40.97 -25.47
N GLY A 5 15.12 -41.46 -24.99
CA GLY A 5 16.24 -40.68 -24.48
C GLY A 5 16.06 -40.51 -22.96
N PRO A 6 16.85 -41.17 -22.08
CA PRO A 6 16.72 -41.05 -20.63
C PRO A 6 17.36 -39.73 -20.16
N ALA A 7 16.62 -38.64 -20.30
CA ALA A 7 17.05 -37.31 -19.88
C ALA A 7 15.96 -36.52 -19.16
N ALA A 8 15.02 -37.21 -18.50
CA ALA A 8 14.14 -36.59 -17.50
C ALA A 8 14.75 -36.75 -16.11
N ASN A 9 15.95 -36.19 -15.94
CA ASN A 9 16.62 -36.09 -14.65
C ASN A 9 16.77 -34.60 -14.33
N ARG A 10 15.95 -34.09 -13.40
CA ARG A 10 16.22 -32.96 -12.47
C ARG A 10 14.91 -32.39 -11.90
N ALA A 11 14.52 -32.92 -10.75
CA ALA A 11 14.12 -32.09 -9.63
C ALA A 11 14.91 -32.61 -8.43
N ASP A 12 16.11 -32.05 -8.29
CA ASP A 12 17.07 -32.33 -7.24
C ASP A 12 16.59 -31.64 -5.95
N LEU A 13 16.01 -32.40 -5.03
CA LEU A 13 15.54 -31.91 -3.72
C LEU A 13 16.43 -32.42 -2.57
N SER A 14 17.70 -32.75 -2.85
CA SER A 14 18.62 -33.30 -1.85
C SER A 14 19.18 -32.26 -0.84
N GLY A 15 18.44 -31.20 -0.52
CA GLY A 15 18.97 -30.10 0.28
C GLY A 15 17.91 -29.36 1.09
N VAL A 16 17.39 -29.99 2.14
CA VAL A 16 16.80 -29.26 3.27
C VAL A 16 17.73 -29.45 4.46
N VAL A 17 18.55 -28.43 4.70
CA VAL A 17 19.36 -28.29 5.92
C VAL A 17 18.45 -27.70 6.99
N ASP A 18 18.20 -28.46 8.05
CA ASP A 18 17.46 -27.95 9.21
C ASP A 18 18.35 -26.96 9.97
N THR A 19 18.11 -25.66 9.78
CA THR A 19 18.70 -24.58 10.59
C THR A 19 17.78 -24.31 11.79
N GLY A 20 17.78 -25.23 12.75
CA GLY A 20 16.94 -25.17 13.95
C GLY A 20 17.72 -25.28 15.26
N GLY A 21 18.88 -24.61 15.37
CA GLY A 21 19.67 -24.54 16.62
C GLY A 21 19.36 -23.28 17.41
N VAL A 22 18.39 -23.34 18.32
CA VAL A 22 18.08 -22.25 19.26
C VAL A 22 19.25 -22.04 20.22
N ALA A 23 19.72 -20.80 20.28
CA ALA A 23 20.71 -20.31 21.22
C ALA A 23 20.15 -20.25 22.66
N GLY A 24 20.94 -20.73 23.62
CA GLY A 24 20.66 -20.62 25.05
C GLY A 24 21.91 -20.85 25.91
N GLY A 25 22.57 -19.75 26.28
CA GLY A 25 23.26 -19.49 27.55
C GLY A 25 24.22 -20.52 28.18
N ALA A 26 25.52 -20.23 28.04
CA ALA A 26 26.59 -20.24 29.05
C ALA A 26 26.56 -21.23 30.25
N THR A 27 27.57 -22.09 30.34
CA THR A 27 28.57 -22.13 31.44
C THR A 27 29.70 -23.09 31.05
N GLY A 28 30.94 -22.76 31.44
CA GLY A 28 32.15 -23.29 30.84
C GLY A 28 32.57 -24.70 31.25
N GLY A 29 33.65 -25.17 30.60
CA GLY A 29 34.55 -26.16 31.18
C GLY A 29 34.50 -27.57 30.57
N VAL A 30 35.19 -27.73 29.43
CA VAL A 30 35.89 -28.94 28.96
C VAL A 30 35.04 -30.16 28.54
N ALA A 31 35.40 -30.68 27.35
CA ALA A 31 34.96 -31.90 26.67
C ALA A 31 33.59 -31.82 25.95
N GLY A 32 33.62 -31.56 24.64
CA GLY A 32 32.43 -31.58 23.78
C GLY A 32 32.77 -32.11 22.39
N GLU A 33 32.34 -33.35 22.15
CA GLU A 33 32.36 -34.03 20.86
C GLU A 33 31.89 -33.10 19.72
N ARG A 34 32.66 -33.06 18.63
CA ARG A 34 32.15 -32.57 17.34
C ARG A 34 30.96 -33.45 16.97
N LYS A 35 29.73 -32.97 17.19
CA LYS A 35 28.52 -33.48 16.53
C LYS A 35 28.71 -33.32 15.02
N GLN A 36 29.33 -34.31 14.39
CA GLN A 36 29.25 -34.48 12.95
C GLN A 36 27.77 -34.60 12.61
N ALA A 37 27.27 -33.64 11.83
CA ALA A 37 25.98 -33.73 11.19
C ALA A 37 25.90 -35.07 10.46
N ARG A 38 25.07 -35.99 10.97
CA ARG A 38 24.79 -37.25 10.29
C ARG A 38 24.08 -36.92 9.00
N ARG A 39 24.82 -36.97 7.89
CA ARG A 39 24.30 -36.89 6.54
C ARG A 39 23.46 -38.15 6.31
N ILE A 40 22.14 -37.99 6.26
CA ILE A 40 21.22 -39.08 5.90
C ILE A 40 21.28 -39.21 4.38
N GLU A 41 22.00 -40.20 3.87
CA GLU A 41 21.92 -40.60 2.47
C GLU A 41 20.67 -41.46 2.27
N PHE A 42 19.73 -40.98 1.46
CA PHE A 42 18.59 -41.77 1.00
C PHE A 42 19.08 -42.74 -0.08
N VAL A 43 19.37 -43.97 0.35
CA VAL A 43 19.68 -45.08 -0.55
C VAL A 43 18.36 -45.70 -1.01
N ASP A 44 18.19 -45.73 -2.33
CA ASP A 44 17.16 -46.44 -3.09
C ASP A 44 15.73 -45.85 -3.09
N GLN A 45 15.18 -45.66 -4.30
CA GLN A 45 13.83 -45.15 -4.59
C GLN A 45 12.69 -46.14 -4.24
N ARG A 46 12.89 -47.03 -3.26
CA ARG A 46 11.82 -47.89 -2.75
C ARG A 46 11.01 -47.07 -1.75
N ALA A 47 9.81 -46.63 -2.15
CA ALA A 47 9.01 -45.72 -1.32
C ALA A 47 8.80 -46.29 0.10
N ALA A 48 9.24 -45.54 1.11
CA ALA A 48 9.35 -45.96 2.49
C ALA A 48 8.00 -46.42 3.05
N VAL A 49 7.95 -47.63 3.62
CA VAL A 49 6.81 -48.08 4.42
C VAL A 49 6.95 -47.50 5.81
N VAL A 50 5.90 -46.89 6.33
CA VAL A 50 5.89 -46.29 7.67
C VAL A 50 5.12 -47.21 8.62
N LEU A 51 5.76 -47.60 9.71
CA LEU A 51 5.10 -48.28 10.82
C LEU A 51 4.84 -47.26 11.93
N TYR A 52 3.57 -46.98 12.22
CA TYR A 52 3.18 -46.21 13.40
C TYR A 52 3.00 -47.17 14.56
N VAL A 53 3.80 -47.03 15.62
CA VAL A 53 3.69 -47.87 16.82
C VAL A 53 2.84 -47.14 17.85
N ALA A 54 1.75 -47.77 18.27
CA ALA A 54 0.84 -47.26 19.27
C ALA A 54 0.84 -48.19 20.49
N ASP A 55 0.83 -47.61 21.68
CA ASP A 55 0.61 -48.35 22.91
C ASP A 55 -0.89 -48.67 23.06
N SER A 56 -1.21 -49.96 23.18
CA SER A 56 -2.59 -50.45 23.32
C SER A 56 -3.21 -50.15 24.69
N ASP A 57 -2.40 -49.73 25.67
CA ASP A 57 -2.86 -49.25 26.99
C ASP A 57 -3.13 -47.74 27.02
N VAL A 58 -2.89 -47.04 25.92
CA VAL A 58 -3.21 -45.61 25.75
C VAL A 58 -4.38 -45.44 24.78
N GLU A 59 -5.36 -44.62 25.16
CA GLU A 59 -6.52 -44.32 24.33
C GLU A 59 -6.08 -43.57 23.06
N PRO A 60 -6.59 -43.93 21.86
CA PRO A 60 -6.25 -43.21 20.63
C PRO A 60 -6.72 -41.77 20.72
N THR A 61 -5.77 -40.84 20.79
CA THR A 61 -6.11 -39.43 20.65
C THR A 61 -6.43 -39.11 19.21
N ARG A 62 -7.22 -38.06 19.01
CA ARG A 62 -7.53 -37.55 17.68
C ARG A 62 -6.27 -37.18 16.90
N GLU A 63 -5.25 -36.63 17.55
CA GLU A 63 -3.99 -36.25 16.92
C GLU A 63 -3.19 -37.46 16.42
N CYS A 64 -3.20 -38.56 17.18
CA CYS A 64 -2.60 -39.82 16.75
C CYS A 64 -3.25 -40.37 15.47
N VAL A 65 -4.58 -40.39 15.43
CA VAL A 65 -5.35 -40.85 14.27
C VAL A 65 -5.11 -39.96 13.05
N GLU A 66 -5.14 -38.63 13.22
CA GLU A 66 -4.87 -37.67 12.14
C GLU A 66 -3.43 -37.81 11.61
N THR A 67 -2.46 -38.18 12.47
CA THR A 67 -1.07 -38.44 12.07
C THR A 67 -0.98 -39.69 11.19
N VAL A 68 -1.62 -40.79 11.60
CA VAL A 68 -1.66 -42.04 10.81
C VAL A 68 -2.33 -41.81 9.45
N GLU A 69 -3.44 -41.08 9.42
CA GLU A 69 -4.13 -40.71 8.18
C GLU A 69 -3.27 -39.86 7.25
N ALA A 70 -2.55 -38.86 7.80
CA ALA A 70 -1.67 -38.00 7.02
C ALA A 70 -0.48 -38.77 6.41
N ILE A 71 0.11 -39.70 7.17
CA ILE A 71 1.16 -40.59 6.67
C ILE A 71 0.59 -41.50 5.58
N ALA A 72 -0.60 -42.07 5.79
CA ALA A 72 -1.26 -42.92 4.81
C ALA A 72 -1.52 -42.21 3.47
N GLU A 73 -1.87 -40.94 3.51
CA GLU A 73 -2.06 -40.14 2.30
C GLU A 73 -0.74 -39.81 1.61
N ALA A 74 0.28 -39.42 2.37
CA ALA A 74 1.57 -39.04 1.80
C ALA A 74 2.30 -40.23 1.15
N THR A 75 2.19 -41.42 1.74
CA THR A 75 2.97 -42.59 1.31
C THR A 75 2.13 -43.68 0.65
N GLY A 76 0.83 -43.76 0.96
CA GLY A 76 -0.02 -44.90 0.62
C GLY A 76 0.46 -46.24 1.21
N ARG A 77 1.45 -46.19 2.12
CA ARG A 77 2.21 -47.34 2.63
C ARG A 77 2.46 -47.17 4.12
N VAL A 78 1.39 -47.26 4.90
CA VAL A 78 1.43 -47.19 6.36
C VAL A 78 0.77 -48.41 6.98
N ALA A 79 1.30 -48.87 8.11
CA ALA A 79 0.66 -49.82 9.00
C ALA A 79 0.70 -49.32 10.45
N VAL A 80 -0.24 -49.77 11.27
CA VAL A 80 -0.26 -49.47 12.70
C VAL A 80 0.04 -50.73 13.50
N GLY A 81 1.17 -50.72 14.23
CA GLY A 81 1.54 -51.76 15.17
C GLY A 81 1.06 -51.41 16.56
N LEU A 82 0.22 -52.25 17.15
CA LEU A 82 -0.17 -52.15 18.55
C LEU A 82 0.86 -52.88 19.41
N PHE A 83 1.45 -52.16 20.34
CA PHE A 83 2.30 -52.72 21.38
C PHE A 83 1.41 -53.18 22.54
N GLY A 84 1.43 -54.47 22.86
CA GLY A 84 0.61 -55.09 23.90
C GLY A 84 -0.81 -55.49 23.46
N GLY A 85 -1.52 -56.17 24.37
CA GLY A 85 -2.94 -56.54 24.24
C GLY A 85 -3.84 -55.68 25.14
N GLY A 86 -3.50 -54.40 25.26
CA GLY A 86 -4.06 -53.45 26.21
C GLY A 86 -5.52 -53.10 25.96
N ARG A 87 -6.13 -52.48 26.97
CA ARG A 87 -7.59 -52.26 27.06
C ARG A 87 -8.17 -51.40 25.93
N PHE A 88 -7.36 -50.63 25.22
CA PHE A 88 -7.80 -49.71 24.15
C PHE A 88 -7.56 -50.26 22.73
N ALA A 89 -7.14 -51.52 22.56
CA ALA A 89 -6.86 -52.10 21.25
C ALA A 89 -8.07 -52.01 20.28
N GLU A 90 -9.30 -52.24 20.75
CA GLU A 90 -10.50 -52.09 19.91
C GLU A 90 -10.84 -50.64 19.57
N LEU A 91 -10.51 -49.71 20.46
CA LEU A 91 -10.68 -48.28 20.20
C LEU A 91 -9.69 -47.82 19.11
N TRP A 92 -8.46 -48.33 19.11
CA TRP A 92 -7.53 -48.11 18.00
C TRP A 92 -8.05 -48.69 16.68
N ARG A 93 -8.56 -49.92 16.68
CA ARG A 93 -9.09 -50.57 15.46
C ARG A 93 -10.31 -49.87 14.87
N SER A 94 -11.16 -49.29 15.72
CA SER A 94 -12.32 -48.52 15.26
C SER A 94 -11.98 -47.09 14.85
N ALA A 95 -10.92 -46.49 15.40
CA ALA A 95 -10.51 -45.12 15.10
C ALA A 95 -9.71 -44.99 13.79
N ILE A 96 -8.94 -46.01 13.41
CA ILE A 96 -8.14 -46.00 12.18
C ILE A 96 -8.97 -46.48 10.97
N PRO A 97 -8.85 -45.82 9.79
CA PRO A 97 -9.53 -46.27 8.59
C PRO A 97 -9.21 -47.73 8.24
N GLY A 98 -10.23 -48.57 8.05
CA GLY A 98 -10.07 -50.02 7.83
C GLY A 98 -9.28 -50.46 6.58
N ARG A 99 -8.77 -49.51 5.79
CA ARG A 99 -7.83 -49.76 4.66
C ARG A 99 -6.37 -49.80 5.10
N ILE A 100 -6.06 -49.24 6.27
CA ILE A 100 -4.73 -49.22 6.88
C ILE A 100 -4.57 -50.52 7.68
N PRO A 101 -3.58 -51.37 7.37
CA PRO A 101 -3.34 -52.58 8.14
C PRO A 101 -2.99 -52.24 9.58
N MET A 102 -3.66 -52.91 10.53
CA MET A 102 -3.42 -52.78 11.95
C MET A 102 -3.36 -54.16 12.61
N GLY A 103 -2.46 -54.33 13.57
CA GLY A 103 -2.31 -55.57 14.30
C GLY A 103 -1.26 -55.46 15.40
N GLU A 104 -1.06 -56.54 16.16
CA GLU A 104 -0.01 -56.61 17.17
C GLU A 104 1.38 -56.51 16.53
N LEU A 105 2.36 -56.01 17.29
CA LEU A 105 3.75 -55.89 16.83
C LEU A 105 4.45 -57.27 16.80
N ASP A 106 4.05 -58.14 15.89
CA ASP A 106 4.48 -59.54 15.79
C ASP A 106 5.10 -59.90 14.41
N GLN A 107 5.40 -61.18 14.18
CA GLN A 107 5.90 -61.65 12.89
C GLN A 107 4.90 -61.46 11.73
N ARG A 108 3.59 -61.43 12.01
CA ARG A 108 2.56 -61.18 10.99
C ARG A 108 2.58 -59.72 10.56
N MET A 109 2.81 -58.79 11.48
CA MET A 109 3.05 -57.39 11.17
C MET A 109 4.30 -57.23 10.29
N GLY A 110 5.39 -57.93 10.61
CA GLY A 110 6.58 -57.97 9.77
C GLY A 110 6.29 -58.40 8.32
N ARG A 111 5.50 -59.46 8.12
CA ARG A 111 5.06 -59.88 6.77
C ARG A 111 4.17 -58.84 6.09
N THR A 112 3.31 -58.16 6.85
CA THR A 112 2.43 -57.11 6.33
C THR A 112 3.23 -55.91 5.82
N LEU A 113 4.29 -55.52 6.53
CA LEU A 113 5.19 -54.45 6.11
C LEU A 113 5.93 -54.78 4.80
N VAL A 114 6.37 -56.03 4.62
CA VAL A 114 6.97 -56.50 3.36
C VAL A 114 5.95 -56.46 2.22
N LEU A 115 4.72 -56.88 2.46
CA LEU A 115 3.66 -56.79 1.44
C LEU A 115 3.31 -55.34 1.07
N LEU A 116 3.39 -54.41 2.03
CA LEU A 116 3.20 -52.99 1.77
C LEU A 116 4.38 -52.36 1.01
N SER A 117 5.62 -52.83 1.22
CA SER A 117 6.78 -52.33 0.48
C SER A 117 6.74 -52.74 -0.99
N ASP A 118 6.26 -53.96 -1.24
CA ASP A 118 6.24 -54.56 -2.58
C ASP A 118 5.00 -54.16 -3.39
N GLY A 119 3.93 -53.74 -2.71
CA GLY A 119 2.66 -53.35 -3.33
C GLY A 119 2.58 -51.89 -3.81
N PRO A 120 1.63 -51.56 -4.72
CA PRO A 120 1.36 -50.18 -5.09
C PRO A 120 0.82 -49.38 -3.89
N PRO A 121 1.10 -48.06 -3.81
CA PRO A 121 0.54 -47.19 -2.78
C PRO A 121 -0.99 -47.28 -2.74
N ARG A 122 -1.57 -47.47 -1.56
CA ARG A 122 -3.02 -47.52 -1.37
C ARG A 122 -3.55 -46.11 -1.16
N ALA A 123 -4.42 -45.66 -2.05
CA ALA A 123 -5.12 -44.38 -1.88
C ALA A 123 -6.08 -44.46 -0.68
N VAL A 124 -5.77 -43.70 0.37
CA VAL A 124 -6.72 -43.39 1.42
C VAL A 124 -7.59 -42.22 0.93
N ALA A 125 -8.91 -42.36 1.01
CA ALA A 125 -9.82 -41.29 0.64
C ALA A 125 -9.55 -40.06 1.52
N ARG A 126 -9.45 -38.86 0.92
CA ARG A 126 -9.07 -37.60 1.59
C ARG A 126 -9.58 -37.53 3.05
N PRO A 127 -8.68 -37.62 4.05
CA PRO A 127 -9.04 -37.71 5.45
C PRO A 127 -9.79 -36.46 5.92
N GLY A 128 -10.64 -36.62 6.93
CA GLY A 128 -11.38 -35.50 7.54
C GLY A 128 -10.43 -34.40 8.07
N ALA A 129 -9.23 -34.79 8.49
CA ALA A 129 -8.15 -33.90 8.92
C ALA A 129 -7.75 -32.89 7.83
N LEU A 130 -7.60 -33.33 6.58
CA LEU A 130 -7.15 -32.48 5.48
C LEU A 130 -8.23 -31.54 5.00
N ARG A 131 -9.49 -31.98 4.97
CA ARG A 131 -10.64 -31.08 4.75
C ARG A 131 -10.74 -30.01 5.83
N ARG A 132 -10.50 -30.36 7.09
CA ARG A 132 -10.45 -29.39 8.20
C ARG A 132 -9.29 -28.41 8.08
N ARG A 133 -8.08 -28.89 7.76
CA ARG A 133 -6.93 -28.01 7.50
C ARG A 133 -7.23 -27.06 6.34
N GLN A 134 -7.74 -27.54 5.22
CA GLN A 134 -8.13 -26.69 4.09
C GLN A 134 -9.20 -25.67 4.47
N ALA A 135 -10.20 -26.04 5.27
CA ALA A 135 -11.22 -25.12 5.77
C ALA A 135 -10.64 -24.04 6.71
N ILE A 136 -9.70 -24.41 7.59
CA ILE A 136 -9.01 -23.46 8.47
C ILE A 136 -8.13 -22.51 7.65
N HIS A 137 -7.39 -23.03 6.67
CA HIS A 137 -6.56 -22.22 5.79
C HIS A 137 -7.41 -21.23 4.97
N SER A 138 -8.55 -21.66 4.42
CA SER A 138 -9.44 -20.77 3.68
C SER A 138 -10.10 -19.71 4.57
N GLN A 139 -10.45 -20.06 5.81
CA GLN A 139 -10.92 -19.10 6.81
C GLN A 139 -9.85 -18.06 7.16
N LEU A 140 -8.62 -18.48 7.43
CA LEU A 140 -7.51 -17.56 7.71
C LEU A 140 -7.19 -16.67 6.50
N ALA A 141 -7.26 -17.21 5.28
CA ALA A 141 -7.10 -16.43 4.06
C ALA A 141 -8.23 -15.38 3.90
N ALA A 142 -9.48 -15.75 4.17
CA ALA A 142 -10.62 -14.85 4.14
C ALA A 142 -10.55 -13.78 5.23
N GLU A 143 -10.06 -14.10 6.43
CA GLU A 143 -9.85 -13.10 7.48
C GLU A 143 -8.75 -12.11 7.11
N ARG A 144 -7.63 -12.58 6.55
CA ARG A 144 -6.56 -11.71 6.06
C ARG A 144 -7.05 -10.77 4.96
N SER A 145 -7.85 -11.27 4.02
CA SER A 145 -8.42 -10.43 2.95
C SER A 145 -9.41 -9.39 3.50
N ARG A 146 -10.25 -9.76 4.48
CA ARG A 146 -11.13 -8.80 5.17
C ARG A 146 -10.35 -7.72 5.90
N ARG A 147 -9.29 -8.09 6.64
CA ARG A 147 -8.43 -7.13 7.35
C ARG A 147 -7.73 -6.19 6.35
N ALA A 148 -7.24 -6.72 5.24
CA ALA A 148 -6.65 -5.90 4.17
C ALA A 148 -7.68 -4.91 3.58
N GLY A 149 -8.90 -5.36 3.28
CA GLY A 149 -9.96 -4.49 2.77
C GLY A 149 -10.46 -3.45 3.78
N MET A 150 -10.40 -3.73 5.08
CA MET A 150 -10.67 -2.74 6.13
C MET A 150 -9.55 -1.69 6.20
N ALA A 151 -8.29 -2.11 6.10
CA ALA A 151 -7.15 -1.21 6.08
C ALA A 151 -7.13 -0.31 4.83
N GLU A 152 -7.51 -0.83 3.67
CA GLU A 152 -7.62 -0.03 2.45
C GLU A 152 -8.73 1.02 2.55
N ARG A 153 -9.90 0.64 3.09
CA ARG A 153 -11.00 1.58 3.34
C ARG A 153 -10.64 2.67 4.35
N SER A 154 -9.95 2.32 5.43
CA SER A 154 -9.51 3.32 6.41
C SER A 154 -8.50 4.30 5.80
N ARG A 155 -7.58 3.83 4.95
CA ARG A 155 -6.67 4.72 4.20
C ARG A 155 -7.40 5.63 3.23
N ALA A 156 -8.37 5.10 2.49
CA ALA A 156 -9.18 5.91 1.58
C ALA A 156 -9.94 7.02 2.33
N HIS A 157 -10.45 6.71 3.53
CA HIS A 157 -11.10 7.69 4.39
C HIS A 157 -10.14 8.80 4.85
N VAL A 158 -8.99 8.41 5.42
CA VAL A 158 -7.94 9.34 5.88
C VAL A 158 -7.44 10.23 4.73
N ARG A 159 -7.27 9.67 3.53
CA ARG A 159 -6.89 10.44 2.33
C ARG A 159 -7.95 11.48 1.98
N ALA A 160 -9.22 11.08 1.94
CA ALA A 160 -10.32 11.99 1.62
C ALA A 160 -10.52 13.09 2.68
N ASP A 161 -10.26 12.79 3.96
CA ASP A 161 -10.26 13.81 5.02
C ASP A 161 -9.08 14.78 4.86
N PHE A 162 -7.88 14.26 4.54
CA PHE A 162 -6.70 15.09 4.32
C PHE A 162 -6.90 16.05 3.15
N GLU A 163 -7.39 15.55 2.01
CA GLU A 163 -7.69 16.38 0.84
C GLU A 163 -8.68 17.51 1.16
N ARG A 164 -9.70 17.23 1.98
CA ARG A 164 -10.64 18.23 2.48
C ARG A 164 -9.96 19.26 3.39
N MET A 165 -9.12 18.82 4.31
CA MET A 165 -8.39 19.72 5.21
C MET A 165 -7.45 20.65 4.44
N VAL A 166 -6.72 20.12 3.44
CA VAL A 166 -5.86 20.94 2.58
C VAL A 166 -6.65 22.04 1.89
N VAL A 167 -7.82 21.72 1.33
CA VAL A 167 -8.68 22.70 0.68
C VAL A 167 -9.15 23.76 1.68
N GLN A 168 -9.67 23.35 2.83
CA GLN A 168 -10.16 24.25 3.88
C GLN A 168 -9.07 25.23 4.35
N VAL A 169 -7.87 24.72 4.61
CA VAL A 169 -6.75 25.55 5.07
C VAL A 169 -6.30 26.52 3.97
N LEU A 170 -6.18 26.06 2.72
CA LEU A 170 -5.76 26.93 1.61
C LEU A 170 -6.82 27.99 1.27
N GLU A 171 -8.11 27.67 1.45
CA GLU A 171 -9.21 28.62 1.31
C GLU A 171 -9.10 29.74 2.36
N SER A 172 -8.78 29.41 3.61
CA SER A 172 -8.55 30.42 4.66
C SER A 172 -7.40 31.37 4.32
N VAL A 173 -6.35 30.88 3.64
CA VAL A 173 -5.23 31.71 3.17
C VAL A 173 -5.67 32.60 2.01
N ALA A 174 -6.50 32.10 1.10
CA ALA A 174 -7.03 32.87 -0.02
C ALA A 174 -7.96 34.01 0.44
N GLU A 175 -8.83 33.76 1.42
CA GLU A 175 -9.74 34.75 2.00
C GLU A 175 -8.99 35.91 2.65
N GLY A 176 -7.85 35.63 3.30
CA GLY A 176 -7.00 36.62 3.95
C GLY A 176 -6.43 37.70 3.03
N SER A 177 -6.47 37.51 1.70
CA SER A 177 -6.05 38.49 0.69
C SER A 177 -4.67 39.12 0.95
N PRO A 178 -3.59 38.31 1.03
CA PRO A 178 -2.26 38.78 1.42
C PRO A 178 -1.70 39.81 0.44
N ARG A 179 -1.05 40.84 0.99
CA ARG A 179 -0.59 42.02 0.26
C ARG A 179 0.85 41.90 -0.22
N ASP A 180 1.67 41.15 0.49
CA ASP A 180 3.09 40.95 0.20
C ASP A 180 3.55 39.49 0.41
N GLU A 181 4.79 39.21 0.00
CA GLU A 181 5.41 37.88 0.09
C GLU A 181 5.51 37.38 1.54
N ALA A 182 5.82 38.26 2.48
CA ALA A 182 6.01 37.91 3.89
C ALA A 182 4.69 37.56 4.57
N GLU A 183 3.60 38.24 4.22
CA GLU A 183 2.25 37.95 4.69
C GLU A 183 1.75 36.63 4.09
N LEU A 184 1.95 36.41 2.78
CA LEU A 184 1.57 35.16 2.13
C LEU A 184 2.37 33.96 2.68
N HIS A 185 3.68 34.12 2.91
CA HIS A 185 4.51 33.10 3.53
C HIS A 185 4.07 32.80 4.97
N ARG A 186 3.86 33.82 5.81
CA ARG A 186 3.36 33.63 7.19
C ARG A 186 2.00 32.94 7.22
N ALA A 187 1.10 33.29 6.31
CA ALA A 187 -0.20 32.61 6.19
C ALA A 187 -0.02 31.14 5.77
N GLY A 188 0.83 30.87 4.77
CA GLY A 188 1.20 29.51 4.36
C GLY A 188 1.85 28.70 5.48
N ALA A 189 2.72 29.29 6.29
CA ALA A 189 3.37 28.62 7.42
C ALA A 189 2.38 28.28 8.54
N ARG A 190 1.43 29.18 8.84
CA ARG A 190 0.32 28.88 9.79
C ARG A 190 -0.54 27.72 9.29
N ALA A 191 -0.89 27.76 8.02
CA ALA A 191 -1.61 26.71 7.33
C ALA A 191 -0.88 25.36 7.40
N ALA A 192 0.42 25.34 7.13
CA ALA A 192 1.25 24.15 7.20
C ALA A 192 1.32 23.59 8.64
N ALA A 193 1.46 24.45 9.65
CA ALA A 193 1.45 24.04 11.05
C ALA A 193 0.08 23.48 11.51
N GLU A 194 -1.02 24.04 11.00
CA GLU A 194 -2.36 23.50 11.25
C GLU A 194 -2.56 22.12 10.61
N LEU A 195 -2.15 21.96 9.36
CA LEU A 195 -2.21 20.68 8.66
C LEU A 195 -1.32 19.62 9.34
N SER A 196 -0.11 19.99 9.78
CA SER A 196 0.79 19.10 10.51
C SER A 196 0.18 18.66 11.85
N ARG A 197 -0.46 19.57 12.59
CA ARG A 197 -1.19 19.24 13.83
C ARG A 197 -2.34 18.27 13.57
N TRP A 198 -3.12 18.52 12.51
CA TRP A 198 -4.19 17.62 12.09
C TRP A 198 -3.66 16.23 11.74
N CYS A 199 -2.57 16.13 10.99
CA CYS A 199 -1.91 14.86 10.68
C CYS A 199 -1.48 14.10 11.95
N GLY A 200 -0.95 14.81 12.94
CA GLY A 200 -0.61 14.25 14.25
C GLY A 200 -1.84 13.69 14.99
N GLN A 201 -2.95 14.42 14.99
CA GLN A 201 -4.21 13.98 15.65
C GLN A 201 -4.82 12.74 14.97
N GLN A 202 -4.70 12.62 13.65
CA GLN A 202 -5.22 11.49 12.88
C GLN A 202 -4.24 10.29 12.80
N GLY A 203 -3.09 10.41 13.47
CA GLY A 203 -2.05 9.38 13.51
C GLY A 203 -1.44 9.07 12.14
N VAL A 204 -1.51 10.00 11.18
CA VAL A 204 -0.95 9.85 9.81
C VAL A 204 0.59 9.82 9.82
N GLY A 205 1.18 10.19 10.95
CA GLY A 205 2.62 10.30 11.17
C GLY A 205 3.00 11.74 11.50
N ALA A 206 4.22 11.94 12.00
CA ALA A 206 4.81 13.27 12.17
C ALA A 206 5.25 13.79 10.79
N VAL A 207 4.28 14.16 9.96
CA VAL A 207 4.56 14.82 8.67
C VAL A 207 4.68 16.31 8.94
N GLU A 208 5.91 16.82 8.87
CA GLU A 208 6.16 18.25 8.92
C GLU A 208 5.83 18.84 7.55
N MET A 209 4.75 19.62 7.50
CA MET A 209 4.41 20.38 6.31
C MET A 209 5.22 21.66 6.32
N GLU A 210 5.94 21.90 5.23
CA GLU A 210 6.68 23.15 5.02
C GLU A 210 5.94 24.04 4.02
N ALA A 211 6.05 25.35 4.22
CA ALA A 211 5.58 26.35 3.27
C ALA A 211 6.80 27.07 2.69
N PRO A 212 7.21 26.80 1.43
CA PRO A 212 8.31 27.55 0.81
C PRO A 212 8.00 29.05 0.72
N PHE A 213 9.03 29.88 0.62
CA PHE A 213 8.82 31.30 0.33
C PHE A 213 8.19 31.48 -1.07
N PRO A 214 7.16 32.35 -1.22
CA PRO A 214 6.57 32.64 -2.51
C PRO A 214 7.57 33.36 -3.41
N ALA A 215 7.58 33.01 -4.70
CA ALA A 215 8.33 33.79 -5.69
C ALA A 215 7.74 35.20 -5.80
N PRO A 216 8.54 36.22 -6.14
CA PRO A 216 8.04 37.59 -6.25
C PRO A 216 6.98 37.74 -7.36
N PRO A 217 6.00 38.65 -7.20
CA PRO A 217 5.00 38.90 -8.22
C PRO A 217 5.65 39.41 -9.51
N VAL A 218 5.20 38.89 -10.65
CA VAL A 218 5.70 39.33 -11.97
C VAL A 218 5.43 40.82 -12.14
N LYS A 219 6.51 41.59 -12.35
CA LYS A 219 6.44 43.05 -12.49
C LYS A 219 5.60 43.46 -13.70
N ALA A 220 5.01 44.66 -13.62
CA ALA A 220 4.43 45.39 -14.75
C ALA A 220 5.38 45.37 -15.96
N ASN A 221 4.90 44.90 -17.11
CA ASN A 221 5.59 45.21 -18.36
C ASN A 221 5.23 46.66 -18.70
N MET A 222 6.11 47.58 -18.30
CA MET A 222 5.90 49.02 -18.43
C MET A 222 5.63 49.44 -19.89
N LEU A 223 6.15 48.70 -20.87
CA LEU A 223 5.91 48.97 -22.30
C LEU A 223 4.45 48.68 -22.69
N ALA A 224 3.91 47.54 -22.26
CA ALA A 224 2.52 47.19 -22.53
C ALA A 224 1.56 48.17 -21.83
N GLU A 225 1.88 48.59 -20.61
CA GLU A 225 1.10 49.58 -19.87
C GLU A 225 1.18 50.98 -20.52
N ALA A 226 2.34 51.37 -21.05
CA ALA A 226 2.50 52.60 -21.81
C ALA A 226 1.71 52.57 -23.13
N VAL A 227 1.73 51.46 -23.87
CA VAL A 227 0.95 51.31 -25.11
C VAL A 227 -0.54 51.42 -24.84
N VAL A 228 -1.05 50.80 -23.77
CA VAL A 228 -2.45 50.93 -23.37
C VAL A 228 -2.77 52.38 -22.99
N ALA A 229 -1.89 53.05 -22.25
CA ALA A 229 -2.10 54.47 -21.90
C ALA A 229 -2.16 55.36 -23.15
N VAL A 230 -1.29 55.14 -24.14
CA VAL A 230 -1.30 55.87 -25.42
C VAL A 230 -2.58 55.59 -26.21
N MET A 231 -3.01 54.33 -26.29
CA MET A 231 -4.25 53.94 -26.97
C MET A 231 -5.50 54.56 -26.33
N VAL A 232 -5.57 54.58 -24.99
CA VAL A 232 -6.67 55.20 -24.23
C VAL A 232 -6.68 56.72 -24.44
N LEU A 233 -5.50 57.35 -24.44
CA LEU A 233 -5.39 58.78 -24.70
C LEU A 233 -5.81 59.15 -26.13
N ALA A 234 -5.41 58.34 -27.13
CA ALA A 234 -5.82 58.52 -28.52
C ALA A 234 -7.34 58.35 -28.70
N ALA A 235 -7.94 57.35 -28.05
CA ALA A 235 -9.38 57.15 -28.05
C ALA A 235 -10.12 58.31 -27.37
N ALA A 236 -9.64 58.79 -26.21
CA ALA A 236 -10.22 59.93 -25.51
C ALA A 236 -10.14 61.23 -26.33
N ALA A 237 -9.03 61.45 -27.04
CA ALA A 237 -8.87 62.58 -27.97
C ALA A 237 -9.80 62.47 -29.20
N GLY A 238 -10.09 61.25 -29.66
CA GLY A 238 -11.07 61.01 -30.72
C GLY A 238 -12.52 61.30 -30.27
N VAL A 239 -12.88 60.83 -29.08
CA VAL A 239 -14.22 61.04 -28.49
C VAL A 239 -14.46 62.49 -28.10
N SER A 240 -13.43 63.19 -27.62
CA SER A 240 -13.55 64.60 -27.22
C SER A 240 -13.92 65.52 -28.40
N ARG A 241 -13.54 65.17 -29.63
CA ARG A 241 -13.98 65.89 -30.84
C ARG A 241 -15.50 65.89 -31.03
N LEU A 242 -16.23 64.91 -30.51
CA LEU A 242 -17.69 64.87 -30.56
C LEU A 242 -18.35 65.90 -29.61
N LEU A 243 -17.63 66.39 -28.60
CA LEU A 243 -18.10 67.44 -27.69
C LEU A 243 -17.90 68.86 -28.23
N SER A 244 -17.11 69.02 -29.31
CA SER A 244 -16.82 70.33 -29.89
C SER A 244 -18.05 71.01 -30.51
N ALA A 245 -18.92 70.23 -31.16
CA ALA A 245 -20.16 70.71 -31.76
C ALA A 245 -21.13 71.34 -30.73
N PRO A 246 -21.50 70.68 -29.62
CA PRO A 246 -22.39 71.28 -28.62
C PRO A 246 -21.76 72.46 -27.86
N LEU A 247 -20.44 72.45 -27.61
CA LEU A 247 -19.75 73.56 -26.93
C LEU A 247 -19.67 74.83 -27.79
N SER A 248 -19.57 74.68 -29.12
CA SER A 248 -19.60 75.83 -30.04
C SER A 248 -20.97 76.52 -30.08
N TRP A 249 -22.05 75.78 -29.79
CA TRP A 249 -23.41 76.31 -29.75
C TRP A 249 -23.67 77.24 -28.55
N LEU A 250 -22.84 77.13 -27.50
CA LEU A 250 -22.90 77.95 -26.27
C LEU A 250 -22.12 79.27 -26.38
N GLY A 251 -21.60 79.64 -27.56
CA GLY A 251 -20.97 80.95 -27.81
C GLY A 251 -19.54 81.09 -27.28
N LEU A 252 -18.91 80.00 -26.85
CA LEU A 252 -17.50 79.97 -26.46
C LEU A 252 -16.59 80.10 -27.70
N SER A 253 -15.58 80.97 -27.64
CA SER A 253 -14.63 81.14 -28.74
C SER A 253 -13.77 79.87 -28.94
N GLY A 254 -13.37 79.61 -30.20
CA GLY A 254 -12.83 78.31 -30.63
C GLY A 254 -11.61 77.80 -29.85
N VAL A 255 -10.77 78.69 -29.33
CA VAL A 255 -9.59 78.32 -28.53
C VAL A 255 -9.98 77.76 -27.17
N TRP A 256 -10.94 78.37 -26.47
CA TRP A 256 -11.37 77.92 -25.15
C TRP A 256 -12.14 76.59 -25.21
N VAL A 257 -12.91 76.37 -26.29
CA VAL A 257 -13.57 75.08 -26.55
C VAL A 257 -12.55 73.97 -26.74
N GLN A 258 -11.48 74.22 -27.51
CA GLN A 258 -10.41 73.24 -27.73
C GLN A 258 -9.67 72.91 -26.42
N VAL A 259 -9.32 73.92 -25.62
CA VAL A 259 -8.64 73.73 -24.33
C VAL A 259 -9.50 72.93 -23.35
N ALA A 260 -10.78 73.30 -23.18
CA ALA A 260 -11.70 72.59 -22.28
C ALA A 260 -11.90 71.12 -22.69
N THR A 261 -12.04 70.89 -23.99
CA THR A 261 -12.24 69.55 -24.57
C THR A 261 -11.01 68.64 -24.37
N VAL A 262 -9.81 69.20 -24.53
CA VAL A 262 -8.55 68.49 -24.26
C VAL A 262 -8.41 68.16 -22.78
N LEU A 263 -8.69 69.11 -21.88
CA LEU A 263 -8.59 68.88 -20.43
C LEU A 263 -9.55 67.77 -19.96
N VAL A 264 -10.79 67.77 -20.44
CA VAL A 264 -11.77 66.72 -20.12
C VAL A 264 -11.31 65.36 -20.68
N GLY A 265 -10.82 65.32 -21.92
CA GLY A 265 -10.31 64.09 -22.54
C GLY A 265 -9.11 63.50 -21.77
N VAL A 266 -8.16 64.35 -21.35
CA VAL A 266 -7.01 63.95 -20.54
C VAL A 266 -7.45 63.45 -19.16
N GLY A 267 -8.40 64.13 -18.51
CA GLY A 267 -8.94 63.70 -17.22
C GLY A 267 -9.61 62.33 -17.27
N PHE A 268 -10.44 62.08 -18.29
CA PHE A 268 -11.06 60.77 -18.52
C PHE A 268 -10.02 59.67 -18.84
N ALA A 269 -9.03 59.98 -19.69
CA ALA A 269 -7.96 59.05 -20.00
C ALA A 269 -7.16 58.66 -18.75
N ALA A 270 -6.81 59.64 -17.90
CA ALA A 270 -6.09 59.40 -16.65
C ALA A 270 -6.89 58.49 -15.71
N LEU A 271 -8.19 58.74 -15.53
CA LEU A 271 -9.07 57.88 -14.72
C LEU A 271 -9.18 56.46 -15.28
N ALA A 272 -9.35 56.31 -16.59
CA ALA A 272 -9.44 55.01 -17.24
C ALA A 272 -8.13 54.21 -17.13
N VAL A 273 -6.98 54.87 -17.26
CA VAL A 273 -5.66 54.25 -17.07
C VAL A 273 -5.50 53.81 -15.61
N VAL A 274 -5.79 54.66 -14.63
CA VAL A 274 -5.71 54.30 -13.20
C VAL A 274 -6.64 53.12 -12.85
N ALA A 275 -7.86 53.11 -13.37
CA ALA A 275 -8.81 52.02 -13.16
C ALA A 275 -8.29 50.70 -13.76
N THR A 276 -7.75 50.74 -14.99
CA THR A 276 -7.17 49.58 -15.67
C THR A 276 -5.93 49.06 -14.94
N LEU A 277 -5.03 49.95 -14.51
CA LEU A 277 -3.84 49.59 -13.73
C LEU A 277 -4.23 48.93 -12.40
N ARG A 278 -5.22 49.47 -11.69
CA ARG A 278 -5.74 48.86 -10.46
C ARG A 278 -6.35 47.49 -10.71
N ARG A 279 -7.12 47.33 -11.78
CA ARG A 279 -7.72 46.05 -12.16
C ARG A 279 -6.64 45.01 -12.51
N ASN A 280 -5.66 45.39 -13.31
CA ASN A 280 -4.55 44.51 -13.71
C ASN A 280 -3.68 44.14 -12.51
N ALA A 281 -3.39 45.08 -11.61
CA ALA A 281 -2.65 44.81 -10.39
C ALA A 281 -3.39 43.80 -9.49
N ARG A 282 -4.73 43.94 -9.34
CA ARG A 282 -5.55 42.97 -8.61
C ARG A 282 -5.55 41.58 -9.26
N GLN A 283 -5.70 41.51 -10.58
CA GLN A 283 -5.68 40.24 -11.31
C GLN A 283 -4.34 39.52 -11.19
N ARG A 284 -3.21 40.24 -11.34
CA ARG A 284 -1.87 39.67 -11.18
C ARG A 284 -1.61 39.17 -9.77
N ARG A 285 -2.08 39.90 -8.75
CA ARG A 285 -2.01 39.44 -7.35
C ARG A 285 -2.83 38.17 -7.16
N GLY A 286 -4.06 38.12 -7.67
CA GLY A 286 -4.88 36.92 -7.62
C GLY A 286 -4.21 35.72 -8.29
N GLN A 287 -3.63 35.92 -9.47
CA GLN A 287 -2.87 34.88 -10.18
C GLN A 287 -1.63 34.42 -9.40
N TRP A 288 -0.90 35.37 -8.81
CA TRP A 288 0.28 35.09 -7.99
C TRP A 288 -0.06 34.24 -6.76
N VAL A 289 -1.07 34.65 -5.98
CA VAL A 289 -1.56 33.89 -4.83
C VAL A 289 -2.05 32.51 -5.27
N ALA A 290 -2.87 32.43 -6.33
CA ALA A 290 -3.39 31.16 -6.83
C ALA A 290 -2.26 30.21 -7.26
N THR A 291 -1.21 30.72 -7.90
CA THR A 291 -0.05 29.91 -8.33
C THR A 291 0.68 29.34 -7.13
N TYR A 292 0.87 30.15 -6.08
CA TYR A 292 1.50 29.72 -4.85
C TYR A 292 0.67 28.66 -4.11
N LEU A 293 -0.64 28.89 -3.94
CA LEU A 293 -1.53 27.91 -3.28
C LEU A 293 -1.61 26.60 -4.07
N ALA A 294 -1.64 26.67 -5.41
CA ALA A 294 -1.62 25.48 -6.26
C ALA A 294 -0.30 24.69 -6.16
N ARG A 295 0.81 25.36 -5.85
CA ARG A 295 2.09 24.71 -5.56
C ARG A 295 2.05 24.03 -4.19
N LEU A 296 1.63 24.74 -3.14
CA LEU A 296 1.49 24.18 -1.79
C LEU A 296 0.59 22.94 -1.78
N ARG A 297 -0.57 23.02 -2.44
CA ARG A 297 -1.50 21.89 -2.57
C ARG A 297 -0.80 20.66 -3.14
N ARG A 298 -0.02 20.82 -4.22
CA ARG A 298 0.66 19.71 -4.89
C ARG A 298 1.75 19.11 -4.00
N GLU A 299 2.58 19.95 -3.38
CA GLU A 299 3.65 19.50 -2.50
C GLU A 299 3.10 18.77 -1.25
N TRP A 300 2.07 19.33 -0.59
CA TRP A 300 1.48 18.72 0.59
C TRP A 300 0.73 17.42 0.30
N LEU A 301 0.00 17.33 -0.82
CA LEU A 301 -0.62 16.08 -1.25
C LEU A 301 0.44 15.00 -1.53
N HIS A 302 1.55 15.36 -2.17
CA HIS A 302 2.62 14.42 -2.44
C HIS A 302 3.27 13.89 -1.14
N LEU A 303 3.53 14.77 -0.18
CA LEU A 303 4.08 14.39 1.13
C LEU A 303 3.13 13.46 1.89
N ALA A 304 1.83 13.75 1.87
CA ALA A 304 0.82 12.93 2.53
C ALA A 304 0.65 11.56 1.88
N GLU A 305 0.71 11.44 0.55
CA GLU A 305 0.70 10.14 -0.12
C GLU A 305 1.88 9.26 0.34
N GLY A 306 3.08 9.85 0.45
CA GLY A 306 4.25 9.17 1.00
C GLY A 306 4.06 8.70 2.44
N ALA A 307 3.52 9.55 3.31
CA ALA A 307 3.28 9.23 4.72
C ALA A 307 2.19 8.16 4.92
N VAL A 308 1.08 8.24 4.18
CA VAL A 308 0.00 7.23 4.21
C VAL A 308 0.51 5.87 3.76
N HIS A 309 1.45 5.82 2.80
CA HIS A 309 2.10 4.58 2.38
C HIS A 309 3.12 4.06 3.39
N ALA A 310 3.86 4.95 4.07
CA ALA A 310 4.86 4.59 5.08
C ALA A 310 4.24 4.05 6.38
N ARG A 311 2.98 4.38 6.68
CA ARG A 311 2.23 3.87 7.85
C ARG A 311 2.09 2.34 7.89
N ASP A 312 2.43 1.62 6.81
CA ASP A 312 2.30 0.17 6.75
C ASP A 312 3.55 -0.53 6.20
N PRO A 313 4.59 -0.73 7.01
CA PRO A 313 5.76 -1.52 6.62
C PRO A 313 5.47 -3.03 6.50
N ALA A 314 4.30 -3.53 6.91
CA ALA A 314 4.07 -4.96 7.12
C ALA A 314 3.10 -5.62 6.13
N GLY A 315 2.18 -4.90 5.49
CA GLY A 315 1.01 -5.54 4.89
C GLY A 315 1.02 -5.83 3.39
N HIS A 316 1.68 -5.01 2.56
CA HIS A 316 1.26 -4.90 1.14
C HIS A 316 2.04 -5.71 0.11
N ARG A 317 3.30 -6.05 0.36
CA ARG A 317 4.09 -6.88 -0.59
C ARG A 317 3.95 -8.39 -0.34
N GLY A 318 3.61 -8.80 0.87
CA GLY A 318 3.56 -10.22 1.24
C GLY A 318 2.34 -10.98 0.71
N TRP A 319 1.15 -10.36 0.70
CA TRP A 319 -0.08 -11.13 0.48
C TRP A 319 -0.33 -11.52 -0.97
N ARG A 320 -0.03 -10.66 -1.96
CA ARG A 320 -0.13 -11.04 -3.39
C ARG A 320 0.93 -12.06 -3.79
N VAL A 321 2.13 -11.96 -3.23
CA VAL A 321 3.20 -12.95 -3.43
C VAL A 321 2.83 -14.28 -2.77
N ALA A 322 2.21 -14.25 -1.58
CA ALA A 322 1.70 -15.46 -0.91
C ALA A 322 0.53 -16.10 -1.68
N GLN A 323 -0.39 -15.30 -2.24
CA GLN A 323 -1.48 -15.82 -3.08
C GLN A 323 -0.98 -16.43 -4.39
N LEU A 324 0.01 -15.80 -5.03
CA LEU A 324 0.64 -16.35 -6.24
C LEU A 324 1.44 -17.62 -5.93
N ALA A 325 2.07 -17.72 -4.76
CA ALA A 325 2.73 -18.95 -4.30
C ALA A 325 1.73 -20.07 -3.95
N GLU A 326 0.55 -19.74 -3.39
CA GLU A 326 -0.51 -20.71 -3.09
C GLU A 326 -1.23 -21.26 -4.33
N HIS A 327 -1.18 -20.57 -5.48
CA HIS A 327 -1.77 -21.06 -6.74
C HIS A 327 -0.73 -21.70 -7.68
N ALA A 328 0.54 -21.70 -7.31
CA ALA A 328 1.64 -22.27 -8.09
C ALA A 328 2.08 -23.67 -7.62
N ASN A 329 1.53 -24.17 -6.51
CA ASN A 329 1.71 -25.54 -5.98
C ASN A 329 0.41 -26.34 -6.08
#